data_AF-A0A0H2XZQ6-F1
#
_entry.id   AF-A0A0H2XZQ6-F1
#
_cell.length_a   1.000
_cell.length_b   1.000
_cell.length_c   1.000
_cell.angle_alpha   90.00
_cell.angle_beta   90.00
_cell.angle_gamma   90.00
#
_symmetry.space_group_name_H-M   'P 1'
#
loop_
_entity.id
_entity.type
_entity.pdbx_description
1 polymer ?
#
loop_
_entity_poly.entity_id
_entity_poly.type
_entity_poly.pdbx_seq_one_letter_code
_entity_poly.pdbx_strand_id
1 'polypeptide(L)'
;MMYGDGALSDVQSVVSDVVGGLTEVSEMLSLFDAGKKNVSHGHAEMVATTLLNGSVDVWYRGRYLTVPLRQLTAWFRNPVEIGAERFHVAEPVFRRWMDSEQEQGAGHLFLQCSHADCKQRRMLTFYDPREMQQMEHRVASEIWYCHRHRLVAWEVSRSLSDEYLELLALVYRSPGCNRDQLKCLKRDTDFLTSIGLLTSEPPASGGRKAYAFRLTSQGADIVRAQDQ
;
A
#
# COMPACT_ATOMS: atom_id res chain seq x y z
N MET A 1 6.52 10.53 18.74
CA MET A 1 7.89 10.11 19.07
C MET A 1 8.72 11.39 19.24
N MET A 2 9.00 11.81 20.48
CA MET A 2 9.86 12.98 20.73
C MET A 2 11.29 12.56 20.39
N TYR A 3 11.91 13.20 19.39
CA TYR A 3 13.35 13.04 19.15
C TYR A 3 14.07 13.58 20.39
N GLY A 4 14.74 12.71 21.15
CA GLY A 4 15.55 13.13 22.28
C GLY A 4 16.77 13.93 21.81
N ASP A 5 17.24 14.87 22.62
CA ASP A 5 18.32 15.82 22.29
C ASP A 5 19.60 15.17 21.72
N GLY A 6 19.86 13.89 22.01
CA GLY A 6 20.98 13.13 21.44
C GLY A 6 20.85 12.85 19.94
N ALA A 7 19.63 12.61 19.43
CA ALA A 7 19.44 12.24 18.03
C ALA A 7 19.78 13.39 17.06
N LEU A 8 19.56 14.64 17.47
CA LEU A 8 19.92 15.80 16.65
C LEU A 8 21.43 16.02 16.60
N SER A 9 22.13 15.77 17.71
CA SER A 9 23.60 15.82 17.76
C SER A 9 24.22 14.77 16.84
N ASP A 10 23.70 13.54 16.86
CA ASP A 10 24.18 12.46 15.98
C ASP A 10 23.97 12.81 14.50
N VAL A 11 22.80 13.38 14.16
CA VAL A 11 22.51 13.85 12.79
C VAL A 11 23.50 14.95 12.38
N GLN A 12 23.80 15.91 13.25
CA GLN A 12 24.78 16.96 12.96
C GLN A 12 26.19 16.42 12.76
N SER A 13 26.60 15.41 13.54
CA SER A 13 27.89 14.73 13.35
C SER A 13 27.96 14.05 11.99
N VAL A 14 26.94 13.26 11.63
CA VAL A 14 26.87 12.57 10.33
C VAL A 14 26.92 13.58 9.18
N VAL A 15 26.20 14.70 9.28
CA VAL A 15 26.25 15.76 8.27
C VAL A 15 27.66 16.34 8.15
N SER A 16 28.33 16.59 9.28
CA SER A 16 29.69 17.14 9.29
C SER A 16 30.70 16.19 8.65
N ASP A 17 30.63 14.89 8.96
CA ASP A 17 31.50 13.86 8.39
C ASP A 17 31.31 13.74 6.88
N VAL A 18 30.05 13.76 6.40
CA VAL A 18 29.73 13.74 4.98
C VAL A 18 30.27 14.98 4.27
N VAL A 19 30.11 16.17 4.86
CA VAL A 19 30.65 17.42 4.30
C VAL A 19 32.18 17.37 4.22
N GLY A 20 32.85 16.84 5.24
CA GLY A 20 34.30 16.63 5.25
C GLY A 20 34.75 15.74 4.09
N GLY A 21 34.17 14.55 3.97
CA GLY A 21 34.51 13.62 2.89
C GLY A 21 34.23 14.16 1.48
N LEU A 22 33.12 14.88 1.29
CA LEU A 22 32.81 15.53 0.00
C LEU A 22 33.82 16.64 -0.35
N THR A 23 34.35 17.34 0.65
CA THR A 23 35.40 18.36 0.45
C THR A 23 36.69 17.71 -0.04
N GLU A 24 37.12 16.62 0.59
CA GLU A 24 38.31 15.85 0.17
C GLU A 24 38.16 15.31 -1.26
N VAL A 25 36.97 14.81 -1.62
CA VAL A 25 36.66 14.36 -2.98
C VAL A 25 36.75 15.51 -3.99
N SER A 26 36.22 16.69 -3.66
CA SER A 26 36.30 17.87 -4.52
C SER A 26 37.75 18.32 -4.75
N GLU A 27 38.58 18.30 -3.70
CA GLU A 27 40.01 18.60 -3.81
C GLU A 27 40.73 17.58 -4.70
N MET A 28 40.48 16.29 -4.48
CA MET A 28 41.03 15.19 -5.28
C MET A 28 40.72 15.37 -6.78
N LEU A 29 39.46 15.64 -7.13
CA LEU A 29 39.04 15.87 -8.52
C LEU A 29 39.74 17.09 -9.14
N SER A 30 39.89 18.17 -8.36
CA SER A 30 40.59 19.38 -8.80
C SER A 30 42.08 19.13 -9.06
N LEU A 31 42.74 18.31 -8.22
CA LEU A 31 44.14 17.92 -8.41
C LEU A 31 44.32 17.01 -9.63
N PHE A 32 43.36 16.12 -9.89
CA PHE A 32 43.35 15.25 -11.07
C PHE A 32 43.20 16.05 -12.36
N ASP A 33 42.27 17.00 -12.42
CA ASP A 33 42.07 17.90 -13.57
C ASP A 33 43.32 18.77 -13.84
N ALA A 34 44.01 19.18 -12.78
CA ALA A 34 45.30 19.86 -12.88
C ALA A 34 46.48 18.97 -13.31
N GLY A 35 46.24 17.70 -13.67
CA GLY A 35 47.25 16.76 -14.17
C GLY A 35 48.24 16.25 -13.11
N LYS A 36 47.92 16.37 -11.81
CA LYS A 36 48.81 15.92 -10.74
C LYS A 36 48.74 14.40 -10.60
N LYS A 37 49.90 13.74 -10.64
CA LYS A 37 50.06 12.26 -10.63
C LYS A 37 49.69 11.56 -9.30
N ASN A 38 49.14 12.28 -8.33
CA ASN A 38 48.87 11.74 -6.99
C ASN A 38 47.52 11.02 -6.90
N VAL A 39 46.73 11.03 -7.98
CA VAL A 39 45.42 10.38 -8.07
C VAL A 39 45.44 9.40 -9.24
N SER A 40 45.10 8.14 -9.01
CA SER A 40 44.99 7.16 -10.08
C SER A 40 43.72 7.41 -10.91
N HIS A 41 43.81 7.21 -12.23
CA HIS A 41 42.66 7.36 -13.13
C HIS A 41 41.46 6.50 -12.69
N GLY A 42 41.70 5.24 -12.31
CA GLY A 42 40.64 4.34 -11.86
C GLY A 42 39.96 4.81 -10.57
N HIS A 43 40.69 5.46 -9.65
CA HIS A 43 40.09 6.05 -8.45
C HIS A 43 39.17 7.23 -8.81
N ALA A 44 39.64 8.15 -9.66
CA ALA A 44 38.83 9.28 -10.12
C ALA A 44 37.58 8.83 -10.89
N GLU A 45 37.71 7.84 -11.76
CA GLU A 45 36.60 7.25 -12.53
C GLU A 45 35.56 6.59 -11.63
N MET A 46 35.99 5.82 -10.63
CA MET A 46 35.09 5.17 -9.66
C MET A 46 34.30 6.21 -8.86
N VAL A 47 34.95 7.27 -8.39
CA VAL A 47 34.30 8.36 -7.64
C VAL A 47 33.31 9.12 -8.52
N ALA A 48 33.71 9.48 -9.74
CA ALA A 48 32.84 10.18 -10.69
C ALA A 48 31.59 9.34 -11.04
N THR A 49 31.78 8.06 -11.34
CA THR A 49 30.68 7.13 -11.65
C THR A 49 29.73 7.02 -10.45
N THR A 50 30.27 6.92 -9.23
CA THR A 50 29.47 6.86 -8.00
C THR A 50 28.65 8.12 -7.82
N LEU A 51 29.25 9.32 -7.92
CA LEU A 51 28.53 10.57 -7.70
C LEU A 51 27.45 10.85 -8.77
N LEU A 52 27.71 10.49 -10.02
CA LEU A 52 26.82 10.78 -11.15
C LEU A 52 25.69 9.75 -11.30
N ASN A 53 25.99 8.48 -11.09
CA ASN A 53 25.09 7.35 -11.37
C ASN A 53 24.67 6.57 -10.13
N GLY A 54 25.32 6.81 -8.98
CA GLY A 54 25.00 6.15 -7.73
C GLY A 54 23.73 6.68 -7.08
N SER A 55 23.32 5.96 -6.04
CA SER A 55 22.13 6.25 -5.26
C SER A 55 22.31 5.81 -3.82
N VAL A 56 21.54 6.39 -2.92
CA VAL A 56 21.46 6.00 -1.51
C VAL A 56 20.09 5.39 -1.22
N ASP A 57 20.07 4.29 -0.49
CA ASP A 57 18.82 3.72 -0.01
C ASP A 57 18.45 4.35 1.33
N VAL A 58 17.32 5.05 1.35
CA VAL A 58 16.75 5.68 2.53
C VAL A 58 15.71 4.74 3.12
N TRP A 59 15.95 4.24 4.33
CA TRP A 59 14.94 3.49 5.05
C TRP A 59 13.96 4.46 5.72
N TYR A 60 12.73 4.48 5.22
CA TYR A 60 11.66 5.30 5.78
C TYR A 60 10.39 4.48 5.89
N ARG A 61 9.85 4.40 7.12
CA ARG A 61 8.54 3.77 7.37
C ARG A 61 8.43 2.34 6.84
N GLY A 62 9.43 1.51 7.11
CA GLY A 62 9.43 0.10 6.71
C GLY A 62 9.73 -0.14 5.22
N ARG A 63 10.11 0.89 4.47
CA ARG A 63 10.41 0.80 3.03
C ARG A 63 11.75 1.45 2.71
N TYR A 64 12.44 0.89 1.72
CA TYR A 64 13.61 1.51 1.11
C TYR A 64 13.20 2.45 -0.03
N LEU A 65 13.70 3.67 0.03
CA LEU A 65 13.56 4.68 -1.01
C LEU A 65 14.96 4.98 -1.58
N THR A 66 15.18 4.59 -2.82
CA THR A 66 16.45 4.82 -3.54
C THR A 66 16.52 6.25 -4.07
N VAL A 67 17.35 7.11 -3.49
CA VAL A 67 17.51 8.51 -3.92
C VAL A 67 18.80 8.63 -4.73
N PRO A 68 18.77 9.09 -6.00
CA PRO A 68 19.98 9.36 -6.76
C PRO A 68 20.88 10.37 -6.03
N LEU A 69 22.20 10.13 -5.96
CA LEU A 69 23.12 11.02 -5.25
C LEU A 69 23.04 12.47 -5.76
N ARG A 70 22.90 12.65 -7.08
CA ARG A 70 22.69 13.96 -7.72
C ARG A 70 21.41 14.70 -7.30
N GLN A 71 20.43 14.00 -6.72
CA GLN A 71 19.17 14.59 -6.23
C GLN A 71 19.13 14.68 -4.69
N LEU A 72 20.20 14.28 -4.00
CA LEU A 72 20.21 14.18 -2.54
C LEU A 72 20.01 15.54 -1.86
N THR A 73 20.55 16.62 -2.43
CA THR A 73 20.31 17.99 -1.93
C THR A 73 18.84 18.38 -2.05
N ALA A 74 18.18 18.04 -3.16
CA ALA A 74 16.76 18.30 -3.34
C ALA A 74 15.91 17.47 -2.37
N TRP A 75 16.30 16.20 -2.13
CA TRP A 75 15.66 15.33 -1.14
C TRP A 75 15.70 15.92 0.27
N PHE A 76 16.85 16.41 0.72
CA PHE A 76 16.94 17.01 2.05
C PHE A 76 16.16 18.33 2.20
N ARG A 77 15.99 19.08 1.10
CA ARG A 77 15.21 20.33 1.12
C ARG A 77 13.71 20.06 1.09
N ASN A 78 13.28 19.13 0.24
CA ASN A 78 11.88 18.80 0.02
C ASN A 78 11.70 17.31 -0.30
N PRO A 79 11.64 16.44 0.73
CA PRO A 79 11.43 15.00 0.50
C PRO A 79 10.02 14.70 -0.05
N VAL A 80 9.08 15.64 0.09
CA VAL A 80 7.70 15.48 -0.39
C VAL A 80 7.62 15.47 -1.91
N GLU A 81 8.33 16.37 -2.58
CA GLU A 81 8.33 16.48 -4.05
C GLU A 81 8.88 15.21 -4.70
N ILE A 82 10.09 14.79 -4.32
CA ILE A 82 10.73 13.57 -4.85
C ILE A 82 9.94 12.31 -4.46
N GLY A 83 9.43 12.27 -3.23
CA GLY A 83 8.59 11.18 -2.75
C GLY A 83 7.30 11.04 -3.56
N ALA A 84 6.59 12.15 -3.76
CA ALA A 84 5.35 12.20 -4.54
C ALA A 84 5.57 11.75 -5.99
N GLU A 85 6.64 12.23 -6.63
CA GLU A 85 7.03 11.81 -7.98
C GLU A 85 7.26 10.29 -8.06
N ARG A 86 8.05 9.74 -7.14
CA ARG A 86 8.38 8.30 -7.11
C ARG A 86 7.16 7.41 -6.94
N PHE A 87 6.21 7.81 -6.11
CA PHE A 87 4.98 7.07 -5.90
C PHE A 87 3.89 7.41 -6.92
N HIS A 88 4.14 8.34 -7.85
CA HIS A 88 3.15 8.83 -8.82
C HIS A 88 1.86 9.32 -8.14
N VAL A 89 2.01 10.10 -7.07
CA VAL A 89 0.90 10.72 -6.34
C VAL A 89 1.11 12.23 -6.27
N ALA A 90 0.05 12.98 -5.95
CA ALA A 90 0.19 14.41 -5.68
C ALA A 90 0.89 14.66 -4.34
N GLU A 91 1.67 15.75 -4.24
CA GLU A 91 2.37 16.13 -3.00
C GLU A 91 1.49 16.15 -1.75
N PRO A 92 0.24 16.65 -1.77
CA PRO A 92 -0.60 16.63 -0.58
C PRO A 92 -0.94 15.21 -0.10
N VAL A 93 -1.02 14.23 -1.01
CA VAL A 93 -1.24 12.82 -0.67
C VAL A 93 0.01 12.25 0.01
N PHE A 94 1.18 12.52 -0.56
CA PHE A 94 2.44 12.08 0.03
C PHE A 94 2.66 12.68 1.43
N ARG A 95 2.37 13.97 1.61
CA ARG A 95 2.46 14.65 2.91
C ARG A 95 1.53 14.01 3.94
N ARG A 96 0.25 13.78 3.62
CA ARG A 96 -0.67 13.05 4.52
C ARG A 96 -0.15 11.67 4.89
N TRP A 97 0.44 10.95 3.94
CA TRP A 97 1.06 9.65 4.22
C TRP A 97 2.25 9.78 5.17
N MET A 98 3.12 10.79 5.00
CA MET A 98 4.21 11.09 5.93
C MET A 98 3.73 11.49 7.34
N ASP A 99 2.56 12.11 7.45
CA ASP A 99 1.98 12.56 8.71
C ASP A 99 1.11 11.48 9.39
N SER A 100 0.75 10.42 8.67
CA SER A 100 -0.08 9.33 9.20
C SER A 100 0.61 8.58 10.34
N GLU A 101 -0.12 8.17 11.38
CA GLU A 101 0.41 7.24 12.38
C GLU A 101 0.62 5.87 11.75
N GLN A 102 1.80 5.27 11.96
CA GLN A 102 2.12 3.95 11.45
C GLN A 102 2.68 3.05 12.53
N GLU A 103 2.16 1.83 12.60
CA GLU A 103 2.66 0.76 13.44
C GLU A 103 3.42 -0.22 12.56
N GLN A 104 4.70 -0.47 12.86
CA GLN A 104 5.56 -1.39 12.09
C GLN A 104 5.64 -1.08 10.56
N GLY A 105 5.50 0.20 10.18
CA GLY A 105 5.52 0.63 8.77
C GLY A 105 4.20 0.43 8.03
N ALA A 106 3.13 0.05 8.73
CA ALA A 106 1.78 -0.03 8.21
C ALA A 106 0.92 1.11 8.78
N GLY A 107 0.20 1.80 7.91
CA GLY A 107 -0.84 2.76 8.30
C GLY A 107 -2.21 2.10 8.31
N HIS A 108 -3.12 2.68 9.09
CA HIS A 108 -4.47 2.15 9.26
C HIS A 108 -5.53 3.23 9.05
N LEU A 109 -6.57 2.89 8.30
CA LEU A 109 -7.84 3.60 8.27
C LEU A 109 -8.95 2.68 8.76
N PHE A 110 -10.10 3.25 9.07
CA PHE A 110 -11.23 2.50 9.60
C PHE A 110 -12.49 2.74 8.78
N LEU A 111 -12.99 1.69 8.16
CA LEU A 111 -14.29 1.68 7.49
C LEU A 111 -15.38 1.43 8.55
N GLN A 112 -16.37 2.32 8.62
CA GLN A 112 -17.45 2.22 9.60
C GLN A 112 -18.60 1.36 9.08
N CYS A 113 -19.29 0.68 10.00
CA CYS A 113 -20.48 -0.07 9.66
C CYS A 113 -21.60 0.88 9.22
N SER A 114 -22.20 0.63 8.05
CA SER A 114 -23.27 1.46 7.48
C SER A 114 -24.63 1.34 8.22
N HIS A 115 -24.76 0.42 9.18
CA HIS A 115 -25.94 0.34 10.02
C HIS A 115 -25.96 1.47 11.06
N ALA A 116 -27.11 2.15 11.19
CA ALA A 116 -27.31 3.25 12.14
C ALA A 116 -26.85 2.88 13.57
N ASP A 117 -26.19 3.82 14.23
CA ASP A 117 -25.64 3.71 15.59
C ASP A 117 -24.63 2.57 15.84
N CYS A 118 -24.20 1.87 14.79
CA CYS A 118 -23.21 0.80 14.93
C CYS A 118 -21.80 1.37 15.03
N LYS A 119 -21.14 1.18 16.17
CA LYS A 119 -19.73 1.59 16.40
C LYS A 119 -18.69 0.59 15.88
N GLN A 120 -19.11 -0.48 15.21
CA GLN A 120 -18.18 -1.44 14.64
C GLN A 120 -17.42 -0.81 13.48
N ARG A 121 -16.12 -1.10 13.43
CA ARG A 121 -15.22 -0.61 12.40
C ARG A 121 -14.34 -1.74 11.89
N ARG A 122 -14.04 -1.73 10.59
CA ARG A 122 -13.08 -2.62 9.95
C ARG A 122 -11.80 -1.83 9.71
N MET A 123 -10.68 -2.41 10.14
CA MET A 123 -9.37 -1.85 9.84
C MET A 123 -9.02 -2.12 8.38
N LEU A 124 -8.62 -1.06 7.66
CA LEU A 124 -8.01 -1.10 6.34
C LEU A 124 -6.53 -0.74 6.51
N THR A 125 -5.65 -1.58 5.97
CA THR A 125 -4.21 -1.39 6.08
C THR A 125 -3.65 -0.86 4.77
N PHE A 126 -2.72 0.08 4.85
CA PHE A 126 -1.96 0.59 3.72
C PHE A 126 -0.48 0.69 4.10
N TYR A 127 0.40 0.52 3.12
CA TYR A 127 1.85 0.56 3.31
C TYR A 127 2.51 1.71 2.55
N ASP A 128 1.78 2.36 1.66
CA ASP A 128 2.30 3.44 0.82
C ASP A 128 1.22 4.47 0.46
N PRO A 129 1.60 5.64 -0.09
CA PRO A 129 0.64 6.72 -0.31
C PRO A 129 -0.39 6.40 -1.40
N ARG A 130 -0.11 5.50 -2.34
CA ARG A 130 -1.10 5.06 -3.34
C ARG A 130 -2.16 4.20 -2.69
N GLU A 131 -1.73 3.22 -1.90
CA GLU A 131 -2.63 2.38 -1.12
C GLU A 131 -3.44 3.21 -0.12
N MET A 132 -2.80 4.19 0.55
CA MET A 132 -3.50 5.11 1.45
C MET A 132 -4.63 5.84 0.73
N GLN A 133 -4.36 6.41 -0.45
CA GLN A 133 -5.37 7.10 -1.25
C GLN A 133 -6.53 6.17 -1.65
N GLN A 134 -6.23 4.92 -2.01
CA GLN A 134 -7.25 3.91 -2.29
C GLN A 134 -8.08 3.60 -1.04
N MET A 135 -7.45 3.45 0.13
CA MET A 135 -8.17 3.20 1.38
C MET A 135 -9.00 4.43 1.81
N GLU A 136 -8.50 5.66 1.62
CA GLU A 136 -9.25 6.91 1.84
C GLU A 136 -10.52 6.93 0.98
N HIS A 137 -10.40 6.58 -0.31
CA HIS A 137 -11.54 6.50 -1.20
C HIS A 137 -12.55 5.46 -0.72
N ARG A 138 -12.09 4.25 -0.38
CA ARG A 138 -12.93 3.18 0.17
C ARG A 138 -13.65 3.62 1.44
N VAL A 139 -12.97 4.28 2.37
CA VAL A 139 -13.62 4.80 3.59
C VAL A 139 -14.73 5.79 3.28
N ALA A 140 -14.58 6.59 2.22
CA ALA A 140 -15.55 7.61 1.85
C ALA A 140 -16.77 7.06 1.09
N SER A 141 -16.61 5.98 0.31
CA SER A 141 -17.65 5.50 -0.61
C SER A 141 -18.15 4.09 -0.34
N GLU A 142 -17.37 3.24 0.31
CA GLU A 142 -17.68 1.81 0.43
C GLU A 142 -18.81 1.56 1.44
N ILE A 143 -19.77 0.73 1.05
CA ILE A 143 -20.79 0.22 1.95
C ILE A 143 -20.25 -1.04 2.63
N TRP A 144 -20.26 -1.04 3.96
CA TRP A 144 -19.86 -2.21 4.74
C TRP A 144 -20.77 -2.44 5.93
N TYR A 145 -21.26 -3.66 6.05
CA TYR A 145 -22.00 -4.13 7.22
C TYR A 145 -21.18 -5.12 8.03
N CYS A 146 -21.08 -4.91 9.34
CA CYS A 146 -20.43 -5.84 10.24
C CYS A 146 -21.18 -7.19 10.29
N HIS A 147 -20.52 -8.21 10.84
CA HIS A 147 -21.08 -9.56 10.94
C HIS A 147 -22.47 -9.60 11.61
N ARG A 148 -22.72 -8.72 12.58
CA ARG A 148 -24.00 -8.62 13.29
C ARG A 148 -25.12 -8.00 12.44
N HIS A 149 -24.79 -7.07 11.53
CA HIS A 149 -25.79 -6.27 10.81
C HIS A 149 -25.96 -6.65 9.35
N ARG A 150 -25.06 -7.46 8.77
CA ARG A 150 -25.18 -7.89 7.37
C ARG A 150 -26.49 -8.62 7.04
N LEU A 151 -27.02 -9.43 7.96
CA LEU A 151 -28.31 -10.10 7.76
C LEU A 151 -29.48 -9.11 7.85
N VAL A 152 -29.45 -8.21 8.83
CA VAL A 152 -30.49 -7.17 9.01
C VAL A 152 -30.55 -6.26 7.78
N ALA A 153 -29.40 -5.80 7.28
CA ALA A 153 -29.33 -4.99 6.06
C ALA A 153 -29.91 -5.72 4.85
N TRP A 154 -29.66 -7.02 4.73
CA TRP A 154 -30.24 -7.84 3.68
C TRP A 154 -31.76 -7.99 3.81
N GLU A 155 -32.27 -8.25 5.01
CA GLU A 155 -33.70 -8.48 5.26
C GLU A 155 -34.53 -7.21 5.08
N VAL A 156 -34.01 -6.07 5.52
CA VAL A 156 -34.75 -4.79 5.51
C VAL A 156 -34.67 -4.09 4.16
N SER A 157 -33.48 -3.98 3.58
CA SER A 157 -33.24 -3.14 2.40
C SER A 157 -32.61 -3.87 1.21
N ARG A 158 -32.43 -5.19 1.31
CA ARG A 158 -31.70 -6.00 0.30
C ARG A 158 -30.30 -5.45 0.00
N SER A 159 -29.69 -4.78 0.98
CA SER A 159 -28.37 -4.18 0.84
C SER A 159 -27.28 -5.18 1.19
N LEU A 160 -26.17 -5.13 0.44
CA LEU A 160 -24.97 -5.91 0.67
C LEU A 160 -23.79 -4.97 0.87
N SER A 161 -22.77 -5.45 1.57
CA SER A 161 -21.45 -4.80 1.55
C SER A 161 -20.85 -4.91 0.14
N ASP A 162 -20.04 -3.93 -0.26
CA ASP A 162 -19.43 -3.92 -1.60
C ASP A 162 -18.51 -5.13 -1.82
N GLU A 163 -17.82 -5.60 -0.78
CA GLU A 163 -17.02 -6.84 -0.84
C GLU A 163 -17.83 -8.08 -1.24
N TYR A 164 -19.12 -8.11 -0.91
CA TYR A 164 -20.00 -9.21 -1.31
C TYR A 164 -20.44 -9.07 -2.76
N LEU A 165 -20.65 -7.84 -3.24
CA LEU A 165 -20.94 -7.59 -4.66
C LEU A 165 -19.74 -7.97 -5.53
N GLU A 166 -18.52 -7.62 -5.12
CA GLU A 166 -17.28 -8.03 -5.79
C GLU A 166 -17.14 -9.56 -5.85
N LEU A 167 -17.41 -10.26 -4.74
CA LEU A 167 -17.37 -11.72 -4.66
C LEU A 167 -18.40 -12.35 -5.62
N LEU A 168 -19.64 -11.84 -5.64
CA LEU A 168 -20.67 -12.33 -6.55
C LEU A 168 -20.28 -12.10 -8.02
N ALA A 169 -19.72 -10.94 -8.35
CA ALA A 169 -19.23 -10.64 -9.70
C ALA A 169 -18.07 -11.57 -10.13
N LEU A 170 -17.19 -11.96 -9.20
CA LEU A 170 -16.15 -12.95 -9.47
C LEU A 170 -16.74 -14.33 -9.76
N VAL A 171 -17.72 -14.79 -8.97
CA VAL A 171 -18.40 -16.07 -9.21
C VAL A 171 -19.21 -16.04 -10.51
N TYR A 172 -19.80 -14.89 -10.88
CA TYR A 172 -20.48 -14.72 -12.17
C TYR A 172 -19.52 -14.90 -13.35
N ARG A 173 -18.34 -14.27 -13.30
CA ARG A 173 -17.32 -14.35 -14.35
C ARG A 173 -16.65 -15.72 -14.42
N SER A 174 -16.54 -16.43 -13.30
CA SER A 174 -15.90 -17.75 -13.22
C SER A 174 -16.71 -18.71 -12.34
N PRO A 175 -17.83 -19.26 -12.86
CA PRO A 175 -18.66 -20.21 -12.12
C PRO A 175 -17.89 -21.48 -11.74
N GLY A 176 -18.13 -21.99 -10.53
CA GLY A 176 -17.47 -23.20 -10.02
C GLY A 176 -16.15 -22.93 -9.27
N CYS A 177 -15.80 -21.66 -9.04
CA CYS A 177 -14.65 -21.32 -8.20
C CYS A 177 -14.81 -21.84 -6.78
N ASN A 178 -13.69 -22.23 -6.17
CA ASN A 178 -13.62 -22.55 -4.74
C ASN A 178 -13.19 -21.34 -3.90
N ARG A 179 -13.19 -21.48 -2.57
CA ARG A 179 -12.83 -20.38 -1.64
C ARG A 179 -11.42 -19.84 -1.86
N ASP A 180 -10.46 -20.70 -2.18
CA ASP A 180 -9.06 -20.31 -2.37
C ASP A 180 -8.91 -19.42 -3.62
N GLN A 181 -9.62 -19.79 -4.69
CA GLN A 181 -9.68 -19.01 -5.93
C GLN A 181 -10.39 -17.66 -5.71
N LEU A 182 -11.42 -17.64 -4.87
CA LEU A 182 -12.16 -16.42 -4.51
C LEU A 182 -11.42 -15.55 -3.48
N LYS A 183 -10.36 -16.05 -2.83
CA LYS A 183 -9.63 -15.38 -1.74
C LYS A 183 -10.54 -14.85 -0.62
N CYS A 184 -11.63 -15.55 -0.34
CA CYS A 184 -12.66 -15.13 0.61
C CYS A 184 -12.68 -16.01 1.87
N LEU A 185 -13.25 -15.50 2.97
CA LEU A 185 -13.40 -16.30 4.18
C LEU A 185 -14.63 -17.22 4.10
N LYS A 186 -14.57 -18.36 4.79
CA LYS A 186 -15.71 -19.30 4.90
C LYS A 186 -17.01 -18.58 5.29
N ARG A 187 -16.95 -17.69 6.28
CA ARG A 187 -18.09 -16.93 6.80
C ARG A 187 -18.77 -16.02 5.79
N ASP A 188 -18.09 -15.67 4.69
CA ASP A 188 -18.62 -14.82 3.62
C ASP A 188 -19.43 -15.68 2.67
N THR A 189 -18.86 -16.81 2.21
CA THR A 189 -19.60 -17.79 1.41
C THR A 189 -20.79 -18.38 2.16
N ASP A 190 -20.66 -18.69 3.46
CA ASP A 190 -21.74 -19.26 4.25
C ASP A 190 -22.90 -18.25 4.39
N PHE A 191 -22.60 -16.96 4.51
CA PHE A 191 -23.60 -15.91 4.55
C PHE A 191 -24.34 -15.78 3.22
N LEU A 192 -23.61 -15.66 2.12
CA LEU A 192 -24.19 -15.54 0.78
C LEU A 192 -25.03 -16.76 0.40
N THR A 193 -24.63 -17.96 0.82
CA THR A 193 -25.44 -19.17 0.69
C THR A 193 -26.69 -19.10 1.57
N SER A 194 -26.57 -18.66 2.83
CA SER A 194 -27.72 -18.55 3.76
C SER A 194 -28.79 -17.56 3.30
N ILE A 195 -28.40 -16.52 2.57
CA ILE A 195 -29.34 -15.53 2.01
C ILE A 195 -29.78 -15.87 0.58
N GLY A 196 -29.38 -17.03 0.06
CA GLY A 196 -29.86 -17.57 -1.22
C GLY A 196 -29.19 -16.98 -2.47
N LEU A 197 -28.03 -16.33 -2.35
CA LEU A 197 -27.31 -15.75 -3.50
C LEU A 197 -26.26 -16.69 -4.09
N LEU A 198 -25.74 -17.62 -3.28
CA LEU A 198 -24.81 -18.66 -3.69
C LEU A 198 -25.38 -20.06 -3.46
N THR A 199 -24.96 -21.01 -4.30
CA THR A 199 -25.06 -22.44 -4.05
C THR A 199 -23.67 -23.05 -4.02
N SER A 200 -23.48 -24.02 -3.12
CA SER A 200 -22.25 -24.82 -3.05
C SER A 200 -22.50 -26.21 -3.58
N GLU A 201 -21.72 -26.63 -4.56
CA GLU A 201 -21.74 -27.99 -5.09
C GLU A 201 -20.57 -28.80 -4.51
N PRO A 202 -20.78 -30.07 -4.13
CA PRO A 202 -19.69 -30.94 -3.75
C PRO A 202 -18.76 -31.17 -4.96
N PRO A 203 -17.45 -31.40 -4.75
CA PRO A 203 -16.53 -31.62 -5.84
C PRO A 203 -16.96 -32.84 -6.69
N ALA A 204 -16.96 -32.68 -8.02
CA ALA A 204 -17.19 -33.77 -8.95
C ALA A 204 -16.04 -34.79 -8.82
N SER A 205 -16.31 -35.92 -8.17
CA SER A 205 -15.51 -37.15 -8.04
C SER A 205 -13.97 -37.03 -8.04
N GLY A 206 -13.36 -37.29 -6.88
CA GLY A 206 -11.97 -37.77 -6.76
C GLY A 206 -10.91 -36.75 -6.35
N GLY A 207 -11.22 -35.44 -6.36
CA GLY A 207 -10.34 -34.38 -5.87
C GLY A 207 -10.64 -33.95 -4.43
N ARG A 208 -9.63 -33.53 -3.67
CA ARG A 208 -9.77 -33.05 -2.27
C ARG A 208 -10.82 -31.93 -2.14
N LYS A 209 -11.88 -32.19 -1.34
CA LYS A 209 -12.65 -31.34 -0.39
C LYS A 209 -12.96 -29.84 -0.69
N ALA A 210 -12.73 -29.30 -1.87
CA ALA A 210 -13.09 -27.92 -2.17
C ALA A 210 -14.50 -27.85 -2.76
N TYR A 211 -15.44 -27.21 -2.05
CA TYR A 211 -16.76 -26.89 -2.59
C TYR A 211 -16.62 -25.87 -3.72
N ALA A 212 -17.35 -26.11 -4.81
CA ALA A 212 -17.46 -25.20 -5.94
C ALA A 212 -18.68 -24.28 -5.75
N PHE A 213 -18.53 -22.98 -5.96
CA PHE A 213 -19.62 -22.01 -5.80
C PHE A 213 -20.19 -21.58 -7.14
N ARG A 214 -21.51 -21.44 -7.19
CA ARG A 214 -22.26 -20.88 -8.32
C ARG A 214 -23.26 -19.85 -7.80
N LEU A 215 -23.61 -18.89 -8.65
CA LEU A 215 -24.70 -17.97 -8.35
C LEU A 215 -26.04 -18.69 -8.48
N THR A 216 -26.99 -18.35 -7.61
CA THR A 216 -28.40 -18.60 -7.89
C THR A 216 -28.92 -17.64 -8.96
N SER A 217 -30.15 -17.83 -9.43
CA SER A 217 -30.81 -16.83 -10.30
C SER A 217 -30.84 -15.46 -9.63
N GLN A 218 -31.22 -15.39 -8.36
CA GLN A 218 -31.23 -14.15 -7.59
C GLN A 218 -29.84 -13.52 -7.47
N GLY A 219 -28.80 -14.31 -7.24
CA GLY A 219 -27.42 -13.81 -7.21
C GLY A 219 -26.99 -13.23 -8.56
N ALA A 220 -27.34 -13.91 -9.67
CA ALA A 220 -27.03 -13.44 -11.01
C ALA A 220 -27.77 -12.13 -11.37
N ASP A 221 -29.02 -12.00 -10.94
CA ASP A 221 -29.81 -10.78 -11.19
C ASP A 221 -29.22 -9.56 -10.47
N ILE A 222 -28.70 -9.74 -9.25
CA ILE A 222 -27.99 -8.67 -8.52
C ILE A 222 -26.76 -8.21 -9.28
N VAL A 223 -25.93 -9.13 -9.78
CA VAL A 223 -24.72 -8.77 -10.53
C VAL A 223 -25.08 -8.03 -11.82
N ARG A 224 -26.08 -8.49 -12.56
CA ARG A 224 -26.53 -7.83 -13.79
C ARG A 224 -27.11 -6.43 -13.55
N ALA A 225 -27.77 -6.22 -12.42
CA ALA A 225 -28.30 -4.92 -12.04
C ALA A 225 -27.20 -3.89 -11.69
N GLN A 226 -25.96 -4.33 -11.45
CA GLN A 226 -24.80 -3.45 -11.22
C GLN A 226 -24.09 -3.05 -12.52
N ASP A 227 -24.26 -3.82 -13.59
CA ASP A 227 -23.67 -3.56 -14.91
C ASP A 227 -24.53 -2.60 -15.78
N GLN A 228 -25.68 -2.14 -15.27
CA GLN A 228 -26.62 -1.21 -15.93
C GLN A 228 -26.48 0.20 -15.35
#